data_AF-A0A095VV40-F1
#
_entry.id   AF-A0A095VV40-F1
#
_cell.length_a   1.000
_cell.length_b   1.000
_cell.length_c   1.000
_cell.angle_alpha   90.00
_cell.angle_beta   90.00
_cell.angle_gamma   90.00
#
_symmetry.space_group_name_H-M   'P 1'
#
loop_
_entity.id
_entity.type
_entity.pdbx_description
1 polymer ?
#
loop_
_entity_poly.entity_id
_entity_poly.type
_entity_poly.pdbx_seq_one_letter_code
_entity_poly.pdbx_strand_id
1 'polypeptide(L)' 'MAFAGAERDQATPLATVFLPIAERFAVVPGLSLRRHVLDDDHSFSGSRLRLGQLLLDWLRADCSQRTASHS' A
#
# COMPACT_ATOMS: atom_id res chain seq x y z
N MET A 1 2.39 -0.15 -8.05
CA MET A 1 1.10 0.14 -7.34
C MET A 1 1.30 -0.13 -5.86
N ALA A 2 0.62 0.61 -4.98
CA ALA A 2 0.77 0.41 -3.54
C ALA A 2 -0.57 0.53 -2.79
N PHE A 3 -0.83 -0.40 -1.85
CA PHE A 3 -2.01 -0.42 -0.98
C PHE A 3 -1.59 -0.34 0.50
N ALA A 4 -2.36 0.39 1.30
CA ALA A 4 -2.25 0.44 2.74
C ALA A 4 -3.60 0.06 3.37
N GLY A 5 -3.60 -0.87 4.32
CA GLY A 5 -4.78 -1.31 5.07
C GLY A 5 -4.57 -1.13 6.57
N ALA A 6 -5.65 -1.18 7.34
CA ALA A 6 -5.64 -1.00 8.79
C ALA A 6 -6.28 -2.20 9.51
N GLU A 7 -5.65 -2.73 10.56
CA GLU A 7 -6.12 -3.95 11.26
C GLU A 7 -7.45 -3.74 11.97
N ARG A 8 -7.70 -2.56 12.53
CA ARG A 8 -8.94 -2.23 13.27
C ARG A 8 -9.95 -1.48 12.41
N ASP A 9 -9.74 -1.46 11.09
CA ASP A 9 -10.68 -0.87 10.14
C ASP A 9 -11.97 -1.72 10.05
N GLN A 10 -13.09 -1.12 10.44
CA GLN A 10 -14.42 -1.73 10.30
C GLN A 10 -15.17 -1.29 9.03
N ALA A 11 -14.74 -0.21 8.38
CA ALA A 11 -15.36 0.30 7.16
C ALA A 11 -14.87 -0.48 5.93
N THR A 12 -13.58 -0.79 5.88
CA THR A 12 -12.97 -1.68 4.88
C THR A 12 -12.13 -2.78 5.54
N PRO A 13 -12.77 -3.80 6.14
CA PRO A 13 -12.05 -4.82 6.90
C PRO A 13 -11.02 -5.60 6.08
N LEU A 14 -9.91 -5.98 6.72
CA LEU A 14 -8.79 -6.63 6.03
C LEU A 14 -9.19 -7.90 5.30
N ALA A 15 -9.88 -8.81 6.01
CA ALA A 15 -10.21 -10.14 5.51
C ALA A 15 -11.23 -10.13 4.36
N THR A 16 -12.18 -9.19 4.38
CA THR A 16 -13.33 -9.21 3.47
C THR A 16 -13.23 -8.18 2.34
N VAL A 17 -12.38 -7.15 2.47
CA VAL A 17 -12.23 -6.09 1.47
C VAL A 17 -10.77 -5.94 1.01
N PHE A 18 -9.86 -5.59 1.92
CA PHE A 18 -8.48 -5.24 1.54
C PHE A 18 -7.70 -6.41 0.92
N LEU A 19 -7.67 -7.56 1.59
CA LEU A 19 -6.91 -8.73 1.16
C LEU A 19 -7.40 -9.30 -0.17
N PRO A 20 -8.72 -9.52 -0.39
CA PRO A 20 -9.21 -10.00 -1.68
C PRO A 20 -8.83 -9.08 -2.85
N ILE A 21 -8.88 -7.76 -2.66
CA ILE A 21 -8.48 -6.80 -3.70
C ILE A 21 -6.96 -6.88 -3.94
N ALA A 22 -6.15 -6.87 -2.88
CA ALA A 22 -4.70 -6.98 -2.98
C ALA A 22 -4.26 -8.27 -3.71
N GLU A 23 -4.89 -9.40 -3.40
CA GLU A 23 -4.61 -10.68 -4.04
C GLU A 23 -4.95 -10.68 -5.52
N ARG A 24 -6.05 -10.04 -5.93
CA ARG A 24 -6.40 -9.90 -7.35
C ARG A 24 -5.37 -9.08 -8.13
N PHE A 25 -4.82 -8.03 -7.55
CA PHE A 25 -3.77 -7.25 -8.20
C PHE A 25 -2.40 -7.92 -8.16
N ALA A 26 -2.12 -8.76 -7.16
CA ALA A 26 -0.83 -9.45 -7.02
C ALA A 26 -0.53 -10.42 -8.18
N VAL A 27 -1.55 -10.90 -8.90
CA VAL A 27 -1.40 -11.87 -10.00
C VAL A 27 -1.40 -11.22 -11.39
N VAL A 28 -1.51 -9.90 -11.50
CA VAL A 28 -1.54 -9.21 -12.81
C VAL A 28 -0.13 -9.16 -13.41
N PRO A 29 0.11 -9.73 -14.61
CA PRO A 29 1.43 -9.71 -15.24
C PRO A 29 1.93 -8.28 -15.48
N GLY A 30 3.20 -8.05 -15.13
CA GLY A 30 3.84 -6.73 -15.27
C GLY A 30 3.46 -5.71 -14.20
N LEU A 31 2.54 -6.04 -13.28
CA LEU A 31 2.19 -5.16 -12.16
C LEU A 31 2.97 -5.56 -10.91
N SER A 32 3.80 -4.65 -10.39
CA SER A 32 4.37 -4.79 -9.06
C SER A 32 3.45 -4.15 -8.02
N LEU A 33 2.94 -4.97 -7.09
CA LEU A 33 2.12 -4.53 -5.97
C LEU A 33 2.94 -4.50 -4.67
N ARG A 34 2.98 -3.33 -4.02
CA ARG A 34 3.41 -3.19 -2.63
C ARG A 34 2.18 -3.14 -1.73
N ARG A 35 2.19 -3.87 -0.62
CA ARG A 35 1.12 -3.81 0.38
C ARG A 35 1.68 -3.64 1.77
N HIS A 36 1.01 -2.85 2.60
CA HIS A 36 1.34 -2.68 4.02
C HIS A 36 0.07 -2.65 4.86
N VAL A 37 0.14 -3.22 6.06
CA VAL A 37 -0.95 -3.21 7.03
C VAL A 37 -0.44 -2.53 8.29
N LEU A 38 -1.24 -1.61 8.83
CA LEU A 38 -0.96 -0.88 10.07
C LEU A 38 -1.98 -1.28 11.14
N ASP A 39 -1.54 -1.42 12.39
CA ASP A 39 -2.47 -1.57 13.51
C ASP A 39 -3.12 -0.21 13.86
N ASP A 40 -4.16 0.15 13.12
CA ASP A 40 -4.85 1.43 13.25
C ASP A 40 -6.33 1.33 12.85
N ASP A 41 -7.05 2.44 12.98
CA ASP A 41 -8.41 2.62 12.46
C ASP A 41 -8.45 2.95 10.95
N HIS A 42 -9.66 3.04 10.39
CA HIS A 42 -9.89 3.36 8.98
C HIS A 42 -9.23 4.67 8.53
N SER A 43 -9.11 5.64 9.44
CA SER A 43 -8.54 6.96 9.16
C SER A 43 -7.04 7.05 9.44
N PHE A 44 -6.43 5.94 9.87
CA PHE A 44 -5.06 5.84 10.34
C PHE A 44 -4.73 6.90 11.41
N SER A 45 -5.67 7.14 12.34
CA SER A 45 -5.57 8.27 13.27
C SER A 45 -4.29 8.24 14.11
N GLY A 46 -3.82 7.06 14.52
CA GLY A 46 -2.59 6.89 15.29
C GLY A 46 -1.30 6.90 14.46
N SER A 47 -1.40 6.72 13.14
CA SER A 47 -0.27 6.42 12.27
C SER A 47 -0.14 7.36 11.07
N ARG A 48 -0.84 8.50 11.04
CA ARG A 48 -0.83 9.43 9.88
C ARG A 48 0.58 9.79 9.40
N LEU A 49 1.49 10.13 10.31
CA LEU A 49 2.88 10.46 9.94
C LEU A 49 3.63 9.26 9.37
N ARG A 50 3.45 8.07 9.97
CA ARG A 50 4.05 6.82 9.50
C ARG A 50 3.52 6.44 8.11
N LEU A 51 2.20 6.57 7.89
CA LEU A 51 1.58 6.35 6.59
C LEU A 51 2.11 7.35 5.55
N GLY A 52 2.23 8.63 5.92
CA GLY A 52 2.81 9.66 5.07
C GLY A 52 4.24 9.33 4.64
N GLN A 53 5.10 8.90 5.57
CA GLN A 53 6.46 8.50 5.27
C GLN A 53 6.51 7.30 4.32
N LEU A 54 5.66 6.29 4.55
CA LEU A 54 5.54 5.12 3.70
C LEU A 54 5.16 5.48 2.26
N LEU A 55 4.22 6.41 2.08
CA LEU A 55 3.82 6.92 0.76
C LEU A 55 4.98 7.63 0.06
N LEU A 56 5.74 8.48 0.79
CA LEU A 56 6.91 9.16 0.23
C LEU A 56 7.99 8.17 -0.22
N ASP A 57 8.24 7.14 0.57
CA ASP A 57 9.26 6.13 0.24
C ASP A 57 8.87 5.32 -1.00
N TRP A 58 7.59 4.98 -1.13
CA TRP A 58 7.07 4.32 -2.33
C TRP A 58 7.16 5.18 -3.58
N LEU A 59 6.87 6.48 -3.48
CA LEU A 59 6.97 7.41 -4.59
C LEU A 59 8.44 7.58 -5.03
N ARG A 60 9.35 7.74 -4.07
CA ARG A 60 10.80 7.86 -4.34
C ARG A 60 11.32 6.62 -5.06
N ALA A 61 10.98 5.43 -4.59
CA ALA A 61 11.41 4.18 -5.21
C ALA A 61 10.93 4.08 -6.68
N ASP A 62 9.70 4.50 -6.97
CA ASP A 62 9.16 4.46 -8.34
C ASP A 62 9.85 5.48 -9.26
N CYS A 63 10.20 6.66 -8.74
CA CYS A 63 10.97 7.67 -9.49
C CYS A 63 12.40 7.20 -9.78
N SER A 64 13.08 6.60 -8.81
CA SER A 64 14.45 6.08 -8.96
C SER A 64 14.52 4.87 -9.90
N GLN A 65 13.53 3.98 -9.86
CA GLN A 65 13.47 2.83 -10.76
C GLN A 65 13.23 3.26 -12.22
N ARG A 66 12.39 4.27 -12.47
CA ARG A 66 12.14 4.79 -13.82
C ARG A 66 13.38 5.41 -14.47
N THR A 67 14.25 6.05 -13.68
CA THR A 67 15.49 6.66 -14.18
C THR A 67 16.54 5.62 -14.55
N ALA A 68 16.66 4.55 -13.74
CA ALA A 68 17.58 3.44 -14.03
C ALA A 68 17.20 2.66 -15.30
N SER A 69 15.91 2.53 -15.63
CA SER A 69 15.45 1.81 -16.83
C SER A 69 15.62 2.56 -18.17
N HIS A 70 16.08 3.82 -18.14
CA HIS A 70 16.34 4.65 -19.34
C HIS A 70 17.81 5.10 -19.42
N SER A 71 18.70 4.47 -18.65
CA SER A 71 20.16 4.66 -18.69
C SER A 71 20.80 3.47 -19.40
#